data_AF-A0A9X3ETW9-F1
#
_entry.id   AF-A0A9X3ETW9-F1
#
_cell.length_a   1.000
_cell.length_b   1.000
_cell.length_c   1.000
_cell.angle_alpha   90.00
_cell.angle_beta   90.00
_cell.angle_gamma   90.00
#
_symmetry.space_group_name_H-M   'P 1'
#
loop_
_entity.id
_entity.type
_entity.pdbx_description
1 polymer ?
#
loop_
_entity_poly.entity_id
_entity_poly.type
_entity_poly.pdbx_seq_one_letter_code
_entity_poly.pdbx_strand_id
1 'polypeptide(L)'
;MKPSPRVARRKVLAALGVAAAGVSTACTLRPRTTAPSAAAPLAELVGPVGEWRVEQVLPLVAGAVPVLMRTPEGKKFQVDLLRAEVDGPRAVAQAGGLALYLANGGEGDRPSTAVEEQGARALAQRLTQLATERGDPAIPGLLTLSERLTAHRQAVLTPWT
;
A
#
# COMPACT_ATOMS: atom_id res chain seq x y z
N MET A 1 27.65 -18.53 -23.77
CA MET A 1 26.26 -18.87 -23.39
C MET A 1 26.25 -20.22 -22.70
N LYS A 2 25.92 -20.25 -21.41
CA LYS A 2 25.61 -21.47 -20.64
C LYS A 2 24.26 -21.22 -19.96
N PRO A 3 23.25 -22.08 -20.14
CA PRO A 3 21.95 -21.88 -19.50
C PRO A 3 22.01 -22.29 -18.03
N SER A 4 21.64 -21.36 -17.14
CA SER A 4 21.42 -21.67 -15.73
C SER A 4 20.10 -22.43 -15.55
N PRO A 5 20.07 -23.51 -14.75
CA PRO A 5 18.88 -24.34 -14.60
C PRO A 5 17.78 -23.63 -13.79
N ARG A 6 16.56 -23.65 -14.36
CA ARG A 6 15.33 -23.23 -13.69
C ARG A 6 15.03 -24.19 -12.53
N VAL A 7 15.12 -23.72 -11.30
CA VAL A 7 14.64 -24.48 -10.13
C VAL A 7 13.14 -24.23 -10.00
N ALA A 8 12.37 -25.18 -10.52
CA ALA A 8 10.97 -25.37 -10.17
C ALA A 8 10.82 -26.73 -9.48
N ARG A 9 9.90 -26.77 -8.51
CA ARG A 9 9.29 -27.95 -7.86
C ARG A 9 10.07 -28.53 -6.67
N ARG A 10 9.57 -28.22 -5.47
CA ARG A 10 9.48 -29.23 -4.42
C ARG A 10 8.04 -29.71 -4.34
N LYS A 11 7.80 -30.87 -4.95
CA LYS A 11 6.75 -31.80 -4.54
C LYS A 11 7.28 -32.50 -3.28
N VAL A 12 6.54 -32.47 -2.19
CA VAL A 12 6.75 -33.37 -1.05
C VAL A 12 5.56 -34.30 -1.01
N LEU A 13 5.83 -35.58 -1.21
CA LEU A 13 4.88 -36.68 -1.25
C LEU A 13 5.52 -37.80 -0.44
N ALA A 14 5.01 -38.04 0.76
CA ALA A 14 5.20 -39.20 1.63
C ALA A 14 4.53 -38.83 2.99
N ALA A 15 3.78 -39.67 3.68
CA ALA A 15 3.56 -41.10 3.58
C ALA A 15 2.22 -41.46 4.26
N LEU A 16 1.65 -42.61 3.87
CA LEU A 16 0.57 -43.29 4.57
C LEU A 16 1.02 -43.71 5.99
N GLY A 17 0.13 -43.53 6.97
CA GLY A 17 0.24 -44.08 8.32
C GLY A 17 -1.15 -44.28 8.91
N VAL A 18 -1.36 -45.45 9.52
CA VAL A 18 -2.63 -46.07 9.91
C VAL A 18 -3.35 -45.35 11.06
N ALA A 19 -4.68 -45.50 11.08
CA ALA A 19 -5.68 -44.87 11.94
C ALA A 19 -5.47 -45.05 13.45
N ALA A 20 -5.66 -43.95 14.19
CA ALA A 20 -6.14 -43.95 15.57
C ALA A 20 -7.08 -42.75 15.74
N ALA A 21 -8.30 -43.02 16.22
CA ALA A 21 -9.32 -42.02 16.47
C ALA A 21 -8.84 -41.01 17.52
N GLY A 22 -8.58 -39.79 17.09
CA GLY A 22 -8.37 -38.63 17.95
C GLY A 22 -9.22 -37.51 17.39
N VAL A 23 -10.15 -36.99 18.19
CA VAL A 23 -10.92 -35.79 17.88
C VAL A 23 -9.96 -34.62 17.87
N SER A 24 -9.28 -34.40 16.75
CA SER A 24 -8.49 -33.21 16.51
C SER A 24 -9.44 -32.14 16.02
N THR A 25 -9.90 -31.32 16.97
CA THR A 25 -10.50 -30.02 16.75
C THR A 25 -9.89 -29.36 15.53
N ALA A 26 -10.68 -29.27 14.46
CA ALA A 26 -10.37 -28.40 13.36
C ALA A 26 -10.20 -27.00 13.95
N CYS A 27 -8.95 -26.54 14.08
CA CYS A 27 -8.66 -25.12 14.13
C CYS A 27 -9.13 -24.56 12.79
N THR A 28 -10.43 -24.32 12.68
CA THR A 28 -10.94 -23.28 11.83
C THR A 28 -10.25 -22.02 12.35
N LEU A 29 -9.16 -21.66 11.71
CA LEU A 29 -8.68 -20.30 11.68
C LEU A 29 -9.84 -19.49 11.12
N ARG A 30 -10.79 -19.15 11.99
CA ARG A 30 -11.70 -18.05 11.79
C ARG A 30 -10.78 -16.88 11.44
N PRO A 31 -11.00 -16.19 10.30
CA PRO A 31 -10.42 -14.89 10.10
C PRO A 31 -10.71 -14.11 11.38
N ARG A 32 -9.65 -13.89 12.17
CA ARG A 32 -9.75 -13.11 13.38
C ARG A 32 -10.28 -11.78 12.87
N THR A 33 -11.50 -11.41 13.29
CA THR A 33 -12.07 -10.09 13.10
C THR A 33 -10.95 -9.11 13.39
N THR A 34 -10.38 -8.58 12.30
CA THR A 34 -9.12 -7.87 12.31
C THR A 34 -9.29 -6.69 13.23
N ALA A 35 -8.28 -6.44 14.07
CA ALA A 35 -8.12 -5.15 14.71
C ALA A 35 -8.43 -4.05 13.69
N PRO A 36 -9.10 -2.96 14.09
CA PRO A 36 -9.44 -1.89 13.16
C PRO A 36 -8.18 -1.54 12.35
N SER A 37 -8.29 -1.65 11.02
CA SER A 37 -7.17 -1.36 10.13
C SER A 37 -6.59 -0.01 10.52
N ALA A 38 -5.27 0.12 10.66
CA ALA A 38 -4.66 1.42 10.94
C ALA A 38 -5.06 2.47 9.87
N ALA A 39 -5.44 2.03 8.67
CA ALA A 39 -5.97 2.84 7.59
C ALA A 39 -7.49 3.09 7.65
N ALA A 40 -8.22 2.60 8.67
CA ALA A 40 -9.66 2.77 8.80
C ALA A 40 -10.12 4.25 8.73
N PRO A 41 -9.40 5.24 9.30
CA PRO A 41 -9.77 6.65 9.16
C PRO A 41 -9.77 7.15 7.70
N LEU A 42 -9.11 6.42 6.79
CA LEU A 42 -8.98 6.78 5.39
C LEU A 42 -9.98 6.04 4.48
N ALA A 43 -10.77 5.10 5.00
CA ALA A 43 -11.69 4.30 4.18
C ALA A 43 -12.73 5.16 3.44
N GLU A 44 -13.11 6.30 4.01
CA GLU A 44 -14.04 7.26 3.40
C GLU A 44 -13.46 8.02 2.20
N LEU A 45 -12.17 7.88 1.91
CA LEU A 45 -11.58 8.45 0.70
C LEU A 45 -12.05 7.74 -0.57
N VAL A 46 -12.57 6.51 -0.47
CA VAL A 46 -13.04 5.76 -1.63
C VAL A 46 -14.18 6.51 -2.31
N GLY A 47 -13.96 6.87 -3.58
CA GLY A 47 -14.88 7.74 -4.31
C GLY A 47 -14.17 8.74 -5.22
N PRO A 48 -14.91 9.73 -5.74
CA PRO A 48 -14.36 10.74 -6.63
C PRO A 48 -13.43 11.70 -5.89
N VAL A 49 -12.35 12.09 -6.57
CA VAL A 49 -11.39 13.12 -6.15
C VAL A 49 -11.07 13.98 -7.36
N GLY A 50 -11.87 15.04 -7.58
CA GLY A 50 -11.85 15.78 -8.84
C GLY A 50 -12.23 14.87 -10.02
N GLU A 51 -11.41 14.87 -11.06
CA GLU A 51 -11.58 14.00 -12.23
C GLU A 51 -11.00 12.57 -12.02
N TRP A 52 -10.27 12.36 -10.92
CA TRP A 52 -9.74 11.06 -10.53
C TRP A 52 -10.71 10.34 -9.60
N ARG A 53 -10.44 9.05 -9.36
CA ARG A 53 -11.20 8.24 -8.42
C ARG A 53 -10.27 7.41 -7.55
N VAL A 54 -10.50 7.41 -6.24
CA VAL A 54 -9.93 6.43 -5.32
C VAL A 54 -10.78 5.17 -5.42
N GLU A 55 -10.18 4.08 -5.89
CA GLU A 55 -10.85 2.77 -5.95
C GLU A 55 -10.78 2.05 -4.62
N GLN A 56 -9.63 2.13 -3.96
CA GLN A 56 -9.37 1.36 -2.76
C GLN A 56 -8.31 2.05 -1.90
N VAL A 57 -8.52 2.01 -0.59
CA VAL A 57 -7.49 2.28 0.41
C VAL A 57 -7.12 0.94 1.04
N LEU A 58 -5.87 0.53 0.88
CA LEU A 58 -5.37 -0.73 1.43
C LEU A 58 -4.98 -0.59 2.90
N PRO A 59 -4.89 -1.70 3.66
CA PRO A 59 -4.31 -1.66 5.00
C PRO A 59 -2.89 -1.08 4.99
N LEU A 60 -2.41 -0.67 6.17
CA LEU A 60 -1.00 -0.31 6.37
C LEU A 60 -0.12 -1.52 6.02
N VAL A 61 0.77 -1.37 5.02
CA VAL A 61 1.74 -2.40 4.64
C VAL A 61 3.11 -1.77 4.53
N ALA A 62 4.10 -2.39 5.20
CA ALA A 62 5.50 -1.95 5.17
C ALA A 62 5.66 -0.45 5.48
N GLY A 63 4.89 0.08 6.43
CA GLY A 63 4.99 1.47 6.88
C GLY A 63 4.32 2.51 5.98
N ALA A 64 3.55 2.09 4.97
CA ALA A 64 2.77 2.99 4.12
C ALA A 64 1.32 2.54 4.02
N VAL A 65 0.41 3.47 3.74
CA VAL A 65 -0.97 3.15 3.34
C VAL A 65 -1.07 3.31 1.83
N PRO A 66 -1.19 2.21 1.06
CA PRO A 66 -1.38 2.29 -0.38
C PRO A 66 -2.80 2.72 -0.73
N VAL A 67 -2.92 3.68 -1.64
CA VAL A 67 -4.18 4.16 -2.20
C VAL A 67 -4.18 3.87 -3.70
N LEU A 68 -5.09 2.98 -4.12
CA LEU A 68 -5.30 2.66 -5.53
C LEU A 68 -6.24 3.68 -6.15
N MET A 69 -5.79 4.32 -7.22
CA MET A 69 -6.50 5.38 -7.91
C MET A 69 -6.67 5.06 -9.40
N ARG A 70 -7.65 5.72 -10.02
CA ARG A 70 -7.83 5.77 -11.48
C ARG A 70 -7.70 7.18 -12.02
N THR A 71 -7.04 7.29 -13.16
CA THR A 71 -7.03 8.50 -14.00
C THR A 71 -8.39 8.70 -14.66
N PRO A 72 -8.67 9.90 -15.22
CA PRO A 72 -9.90 10.16 -15.98
C PRO A 72 -10.10 9.20 -17.17
N GLU A 73 -9.01 8.72 -17.79
CA GLU A 73 -9.03 7.73 -18.87
C GLU A 73 -9.17 6.28 -18.37
N GLY A 74 -9.31 6.08 -17.05
CA GLY A 74 -9.54 4.79 -16.44
C GLY A 74 -8.27 3.96 -16.17
N LYS A 75 -7.07 4.53 -16.36
CA LYS A 75 -5.81 3.84 -16.03
C LYS A 75 -5.62 3.78 -14.51
N LYS A 76 -5.16 2.63 -14.00
CA LYS A 76 -4.86 2.46 -12.58
C LYS A 76 -3.45 2.94 -12.24
N PHE A 77 -3.31 3.56 -11.08
CA PHE A 77 -2.02 3.91 -10.48
C PHE A 77 -2.15 3.88 -8.96
N GLN A 78 -1.03 3.92 -8.26
CA GLN A 78 -0.99 3.85 -6.81
C GLN A 78 -0.26 5.05 -6.24
N VAL A 79 -0.86 5.61 -5.18
CA VAL A 79 -0.25 6.62 -4.33
C VAL A 79 -0.02 6.01 -2.95
N ASP A 80 1.21 6.03 -2.47
CA ASP A 80 1.53 5.64 -1.11
C ASP A 80 1.49 6.84 -0.18
N LEU A 81 0.73 6.71 0.90
CA LEU A 81 0.71 7.65 2.02
C LEU A 81 1.75 7.22 3.05
N LEU A 82 2.66 8.14 3.37
CA LEU A 82 3.70 8.00 4.37
C LEU A 82 3.67 9.16 5.36
N ARG A 83 4.42 9.04 6.45
CA ARG A 83 4.69 10.17 7.33
C ARG A 83 5.59 11.17 6.60
N ALA A 84 5.27 12.45 6.71
CA ALA A 84 6.12 13.52 6.17
C ALA A 84 7.49 13.55 6.86
N GLU A 85 8.52 13.90 6.09
CA GLU A 85 9.88 14.11 6.57
C GLU A 85 10.42 15.42 6.00
N VAL A 86 11.16 16.18 6.81
CA VAL A 86 11.64 17.52 6.44
C VAL A 86 12.79 17.44 5.44
N ASP A 87 13.76 16.55 5.69
CA ASP A 87 15.00 16.45 4.92
C ASP A 87 15.07 15.20 4.02
N GLY A 88 13.93 14.61 3.68
CA GLY A 88 13.86 13.40 2.84
C GLY A 88 13.58 13.65 1.36
N PRO A 89 13.41 12.59 0.55
CA PRO A 89 13.09 12.72 -0.86
C PRO A 89 11.77 13.46 -1.05
N ARG A 90 11.75 14.32 -2.08
CA ARG A 90 10.61 15.20 -2.36
C ARG A 90 9.36 14.39 -2.69
N ALA A 91 8.33 14.55 -1.86
CA ALA A 91 7.00 14.01 -2.11
C ALA A 91 6.32 14.70 -3.30
N VAL A 92 5.40 14.01 -3.96
CA VAL A 92 4.57 14.60 -5.02
C VAL A 92 3.67 15.68 -4.43
N ALA A 93 3.08 15.38 -3.26
CA ALA A 93 2.26 16.30 -2.49
C ALA A 93 2.38 16.00 -0.98
N GLN A 94 1.95 16.93 -0.14
CA GLN A 94 1.83 16.76 1.31
C GLN A 94 0.46 17.22 1.79
N ALA A 95 -0.03 16.62 2.87
CA ALA A 95 -1.28 16.99 3.55
C ALA A 95 -1.08 16.81 5.06
N GLY A 96 -0.85 17.92 5.78
CA GLY A 96 -0.50 17.89 7.20
C GLY A 96 0.77 17.06 7.45
N GLY A 97 0.67 16.09 8.37
CA GLY A 97 1.75 15.16 8.68
C GLY A 97 1.96 14.03 7.65
N LEU A 98 1.24 14.04 6.52
CA LEU A 98 1.31 13.00 5.49
C LEU A 98 2.06 13.49 4.24
N ALA A 99 2.84 12.60 3.65
CA ALA A 99 3.51 12.77 2.37
C ALA A 99 3.03 11.71 1.36
N LEU A 100 2.78 12.15 0.12
CA LEU A 100 2.24 11.32 -0.96
C LEU A 100 3.32 11.04 -2.00
N TYR A 101 3.52 9.76 -2.31
CA TYR A 101 4.48 9.29 -3.30
C TYR A 101 3.80 8.40 -4.33
N LEU A 102 4.23 8.46 -5.60
CA LEU A 102 3.72 7.58 -6.64
C LEU A 102 4.51 6.28 -6.66
N ALA A 103 3.81 5.15 -6.60
CA ALA A 103 4.43 3.83 -6.77
C ALA A 103 4.44 3.48 -8.26
N ASN A 104 5.52 3.89 -8.96
CA ASN A 104 5.68 3.65 -10.40
C ASN A 104 6.68 2.50 -10.71
N GLY A 105 7.16 1.80 -9.68
CA GLY A 105 8.13 0.70 -9.79
C GLY A 105 9.50 1.11 -10.34
N GLY A 106 9.83 2.41 -10.32
CA GLY A 106 11.18 2.91 -10.58
C GLY A 106 12.01 3.01 -9.30
N GLU A 107 13.31 3.21 -9.46
CA GLU A 107 14.25 3.49 -8.36
C GLU A 107 14.50 5.00 -8.19
N GLY A 108 13.55 5.83 -8.63
CA GLY A 108 13.69 7.29 -8.77
C GLY A 108 14.18 7.74 -10.15
N ASP A 109 14.44 6.80 -11.05
CA ASP A 109 14.88 7.01 -12.44
C ASP A 109 13.71 7.05 -13.44
N ARG A 110 12.56 6.50 -13.07
CA ARG A 110 11.34 6.52 -13.88
C ARG A 110 10.54 7.79 -13.59
N PRO A 111 10.29 8.64 -14.60
CA PRO A 111 9.42 9.79 -14.43
C PRO A 111 7.97 9.31 -14.20
N SER A 112 7.30 9.95 -13.25
CA SER A 112 5.85 9.86 -13.11
C SER A 112 5.17 10.64 -14.23
N THR A 113 3.96 10.23 -14.63
CA THR A 113 3.20 11.00 -15.61
C THR A 113 2.54 12.21 -14.95
N ALA A 114 2.37 13.31 -15.71
CA ALA A 114 1.76 14.52 -15.18
C ALA A 114 0.33 14.29 -14.64
N VAL A 115 -0.45 13.40 -15.27
CA VAL A 115 -1.81 13.06 -14.85
C VAL A 115 -1.86 12.32 -13.51
N GLU A 116 -0.89 11.43 -13.25
CA GLU A 116 -0.78 10.73 -11.96
C GLU A 116 -0.34 11.69 -10.84
N GLU A 117 0.59 12.60 -11.14
CA GLU A 117 1.02 13.63 -10.18
C GLU A 117 -0.12 14.58 -9.80
N GLN A 118 -0.91 15.03 -10.78
CA GLN A 118 -2.10 15.84 -10.55
C GLN A 118 -3.12 15.09 -9.69
N GLY A 119 -3.34 13.79 -9.96
CA GLY A 119 -4.21 12.95 -9.13
C GLY A 119 -3.74 12.83 -7.69
N ALA A 120 -2.44 12.64 -7.46
CA ALA A 120 -1.87 12.64 -6.11
C ALA A 120 -2.02 14.00 -5.40
N ARG A 121 -1.86 15.12 -6.11
CA ARG A 121 -2.11 16.47 -5.56
C ARG A 121 -3.58 16.68 -5.21
N ALA A 122 -4.51 16.20 -6.04
CA ALA A 122 -5.94 16.24 -5.76
C ALA A 122 -6.30 15.41 -4.52
N LEU A 123 -5.66 14.23 -4.35
CA LEU A 123 -5.80 13.42 -3.14
C LEU A 123 -5.30 14.15 -1.89
N ALA A 124 -4.14 14.83 -1.96
CA ALA A 124 -3.65 15.64 -0.85
C ALA A 124 -4.62 16.77 -0.47
N GLN A 125 -5.22 17.45 -1.44
CA GLN A 125 -6.23 18.47 -1.17
C GLN A 125 -7.45 17.90 -0.44
N ARG A 126 -7.93 16.72 -0.87
CA ARG A 126 -9.04 16.03 -0.19
C ARG A 126 -8.68 15.62 1.24
N LEU A 127 -7.47 15.13 1.47
CA LEU A 127 -6.95 14.81 2.81
C LEU A 127 -6.90 16.05 3.71
N THR A 128 -6.36 17.17 3.20
CA THR A 128 -6.34 18.44 3.93
C THR A 128 -7.76 18.92 4.28
N GLN A 129 -8.71 18.78 3.35
CA GLN A 129 -10.10 19.12 3.63
C GLN A 129 -10.68 18.27 4.77
N LEU A 130 -10.48 16.94 4.72
CA LEU A 130 -10.92 16.03 5.78
C LEU A 130 -10.28 16.36 7.12
N ALA A 131 -8.99 16.71 7.13
CA ALA A 131 -8.28 17.12 8.33
C ALA A 131 -8.85 18.42 8.92
N THR A 132 -9.22 19.39 8.08
CA THR A 132 -9.92 20.60 8.55
C THR A 132 -11.29 20.29 9.14
N GLU A 133 -12.03 19.37 8.54
CA GLU A 133 -13.39 19.02 8.97
C GLU A 133 -13.40 18.16 10.26
N ARG A 134 -12.38 17.33 10.47
CA ARG A 134 -12.42 16.25 11.49
C ARG A 134 -11.16 16.11 12.34
N GLY A 135 -10.12 16.88 12.05
CA GLY A 135 -8.78 16.72 12.61
C GLY A 135 -7.92 15.76 11.79
N ASP A 136 -6.60 15.85 11.99
CA ASP A 136 -5.63 15.02 11.29
C ASP A 136 -5.83 13.52 11.60
N PRO A 137 -5.83 12.64 10.59
CA PRO A 137 -5.96 11.21 10.82
C PRO A 137 -4.70 10.67 11.51
N ALA A 138 -4.86 10.17 12.73
CA ALA A 138 -3.81 9.45 13.43
C ALA A 138 -3.67 8.02 12.89
N ILE A 139 -2.66 7.78 12.07
CA ILE A 139 -2.37 6.47 11.46
C ILE A 139 -1.08 5.93 12.11
N PRO A 140 -1.18 5.15 13.21
CA PRO A 140 -0.01 4.60 13.86
C PRO A 140 0.70 3.61 12.92
N GLY A 141 2.04 3.66 12.92
CA GLY A 141 2.88 2.76 12.13
C GLY A 141 3.26 3.28 10.74
N LEU A 142 2.86 4.50 10.36
CA LEU A 142 3.45 5.16 9.18
C LEU A 142 4.94 5.44 9.39
N LEU A 143 5.72 5.06 8.39
CA LEU A 143 7.13 5.40 8.26
C LEU A 143 7.29 6.61 7.33
N THR A 144 8.43 7.28 7.41
CA THR A 144 8.87 8.20 6.34
C THR A 144 9.38 7.39 5.13
N LEU A 145 9.61 8.04 3.99
CA LEU A 145 10.14 7.32 2.81
C LEU A 145 11.55 6.79 3.08
N SER A 146 12.41 7.59 3.73
CA SER A 146 13.77 7.16 4.12
C SER A 146 13.75 5.93 5.03
N GLU A 147 12.88 5.92 6.04
CA GLU A 147 12.71 4.79 6.95
C GLU A 147 12.19 3.55 6.23
N ARG A 148 11.17 3.73 5.36
CA ARG A 148 10.60 2.63 4.58
C ARG A 148 11.59 2.03 3.59
N LEU A 149 12.41 2.84 2.92
CA LEU A 149 13.48 2.37 2.04
C LEU A 149 14.54 1.57 2.80
N THR A 150 14.82 1.95 4.04
CA THR A 150 15.78 1.25 4.91
C THR A 150 15.22 -0.09 5.40
N ALA A 151 13.98 -0.11 5.91
CA ALA A 151 13.38 -1.29 6.52
C ALA A 151 12.75 -2.27 5.50
N HIS A 152 12.26 -1.76 4.37
CA HIS A 152 11.36 -2.50 3.47
C HIS A 152 11.62 -2.20 1.98
N ARG A 153 12.88 -2.03 1.57
CA ARG A 153 13.25 -1.67 0.18
C ARG A 153 12.48 -2.44 -0.90
N GLN A 154 12.30 -3.76 -0.73
CA GLN A 154 11.59 -4.60 -1.71
C GLN A 154 10.10 -4.26 -1.86
N ALA A 155 9.45 -3.80 -0.79
CA ALA A 155 8.03 -3.43 -0.79
C ALA A 155 7.76 -2.04 -1.40
N VAL A 156 8.81 -1.25 -1.68
CA VAL A 156 8.70 0.08 -2.31
C VAL A 156 8.58 -0.03 -3.83
N LEU A 157 9.12 -1.11 -4.42
CA LEU A 157 9.34 -1.21 -5.86
C LEU A 157 8.23 -1.94 -6.63
N THR A 158 7.24 -2.51 -5.93
CA THR A 158 6.18 -3.29 -6.57
C THR A 158 4.83 -2.60 -6.34
N PRO A 159 4.25 -1.93 -7.35
CA PRO A 159 2.87 -1.47 -7.28
C PRO A 159 1.95 -2.66 -7.03
N TRP A 160 0.93 -2.48 -6.19
CA TRP A 160 -0.10 -3.49 -5.98
C TRP A 160 -0.92 -3.62 -7.27
N THR A 161 -0.82 -4.79 -7.92
CA THR A 161 -1.57 -5.14 -9.14
C THR A 161 -2.94 -5.71 -8.84
#